data_AF-A0A924NQB9-F1
#
_entry.id   AF-A0A924NQB9-F1
#
_cell.length_a   1.000
_cell.length_b   1.000
_cell.length_c   1.000
_cell.angle_alpha   90.00
_cell.angle_beta   90.00
_cell.angle_gamma   90.00
#
_symmetry.space_group_name_H-M   'P 1'
#
loop_
_entity.id
_entity.type
_entity.pdbx_description
1 polymer ?
#
loop_
_entity_poly.entity_id
_entity_poly.type
_entity_poly.pdbx_seq_one_letter_code
_entity_poly.pdbx_strand_id
1 'polypeptide(L)'
;WREADWPTASVVVGNPPFLGGSKKRRELGDSYFAALGTVFAGRVPGGADLVCYWFDKARKAIETNGLGAAGLVSTQSIRSGSNRVVLESIRKTSRIFDA
;
A
#
# COMPACT_ATOMS: atom_id res chain seq x y z
N TRP A 1 8.92 15.50 -3.00
CA TRP A 1 7.71 14.70 -2.78
C TRP A 1 7.64 14.29 -1.32
N ARG A 2 6.47 14.41 -0.67
CA ARG A 2 6.26 13.95 0.72
C ARG A 2 5.13 12.94 0.77
N GLU A 3 5.18 12.02 1.72
CA GLU A 3 4.05 11.13 2.00
C GLU A 3 2.86 11.97 2.48
N ALA A 4 1.67 11.73 1.93
CA ALA A 4 0.46 12.39 2.40
C ALA A 4 0.06 11.86 3.78
N ASP A 5 -0.47 12.73 4.63
CA ASP A 5 -0.93 12.34 5.96
C ASP A 5 -2.11 11.35 5.85
N TRP A 6 -2.16 10.36 6.73
CA TRP A 6 -3.29 9.43 6.81
C TRP A 6 -4.33 10.00 7.76
N PRO A 7 -5.64 9.97 7.42
CA PRO A 7 -6.67 10.55 8.28
C PRO A 7 -6.74 9.82 9.63
N THR A 8 -7.06 10.57 10.69
CA THR A 8 -7.43 9.99 11.99
C THR A 8 -8.79 9.32 11.86
N ALA A 9 -8.86 8.03 12.14
CA ALA A 9 -10.09 7.25 12.07
C ALA A 9 -9.95 5.99 12.94
N SER A 10 -11.09 5.47 13.43
CA SER A 10 -11.13 4.18 14.12
C SER A 10 -11.00 3.00 13.16
N VAL A 11 -11.60 3.12 11.96
CA VAL A 11 -11.57 2.11 10.89
C VAL A 11 -11.53 2.82 9.54
N VAL A 12 -10.80 2.23 8.57
CA VAL A 12 -10.80 2.69 7.17
C VAL A 12 -11.33 1.60 6.26
N VAL A 13 -12.30 1.94 5.41
CA VAL A 13 -12.80 1.06 4.35
C VAL A 13 -12.75 1.80 3.02
N GLY A 14 -12.38 1.12 1.94
CA GLY A 14 -12.37 1.77 0.63
C GLY A 14 -11.94 0.88 -0.53
N ASN A 15 -11.96 1.48 -1.73
CA ASN A 15 -11.53 0.86 -2.98
C ASN A 15 -10.43 1.72 -3.62
N PRO A 16 -9.15 1.53 -3.22
CA PRO A 16 -8.05 2.30 -3.79
C PRO A 16 -7.81 1.96 -5.27
N PRO A 17 -7.14 2.83 -6.03
CA PRO A 17 -6.88 2.59 -7.45
C PRO A 17 -5.94 1.40 -7.68
N PHE A 18 -6.23 0.60 -8.70
CA PHE A 18 -5.42 -0.55 -9.14
C PHE A 18 -4.56 -0.19 -10.33
N LEU A 19 -3.25 -0.38 -10.22
CA LEU A 19 -2.33 -0.12 -11.32
C LEU A 19 -1.03 -0.90 -11.15
N GLY A 20 -0.91 -1.99 -11.91
CA GLY A 20 0.26 -2.88 -11.87
C GLY A 20 1.57 -2.15 -12.15
N GLY A 21 2.69 -2.67 -11.61
CA GLY A 21 3.97 -1.96 -11.56
C GLY A 21 4.51 -1.44 -12.90
N SER A 22 4.35 -2.18 -14.00
CA SER A 22 4.79 -1.76 -15.34
C SER A 22 3.92 -0.62 -15.91
N LYS A 23 2.60 -0.69 -15.70
CA LYS A 23 1.66 0.37 -16.12
C LYS A 23 1.81 1.62 -15.25
N LYS A 24 2.14 1.45 -13.96
CA LYS A 24 2.32 2.54 -12.99
C LYS A 24 3.27 3.62 -13.47
N ARG A 25 4.43 3.24 -14.03
CA ARG A 25 5.40 4.21 -14.57
C ARG A 25 4.83 4.96 -15.77
N ARG A 26 4.19 4.25 -16.70
CA ARG A 26 3.62 4.82 -17.91
C ARG A 26 2.50 5.83 -17.62
N GLU A 27 1.56 5.46 -16.75
CA GLU A 27 0.36 6.28 -16.50
C GLU A 27 0.62 7.44 -15.53
N LEU A 28 1.48 7.25 -14.52
CA LEU A 28 1.75 8.28 -13.52
C LEU A 28 2.94 9.18 -13.89
N GLY A 29 3.72 8.78 -14.90
CA GLY A 29 4.94 9.45 -15.31
C GLY A 29 6.15 9.12 -14.42
N ASP A 30 7.34 9.36 -14.98
CA ASP A 30 8.61 9.00 -14.34
C ASP A 30 8.86 9.74 -13.03
N SER A 31 8.51 11.04 -12.97
CA SER A 31 8.71 11.86 -11.77
C SER A 31 7.90 11.35 -10.58
N TYR A 32 6.63 10.98 -10.80
CA TYR A 32 5.77 10.41 -9.76
C TYR A 32 6.18 8.98 -9.39
N PHE A 33 6.56 8.17 -10.38
CA PHE A 33 7.08 6.82 -10.11
C PHE A 33 8.35 6.86 -9.25
N ALA A 34 9.29 7.76 -9.55
CA ALA A 34 10.50 7.97 -8.77
C ALA A 34 10.18 8.51 -7.36
N ALA A 35 9.20 9.39 -7.24
CA ALA A 35 8.70 9.88 -5.96
C ALA A 35 8.21 8.74 -5.06
N LEU A 36 7.38 7.84 -5.60
CA LEU A 36 6.90 6.67 -4.88
C LEU A 36 8.05 5.77 -4.45
N GLY A 37 9.02 5.53 -5.33
CA GLY A 37 10.22 4.74 -5.01
C GLY A 37 11.05 5.34 -3.89
N THR A 38 11.13 6.67 -3.81
CA THR A 38 11.87 7.39 -2.76
C THR A 38 11.11 7.38 -1.43
N VAL A 39 9.84 7.78 -1.45
CA VAL A 39 9.01 7.95 -0.24
C VAL A 39 8.72 6.61 0.44
N PHE A 40 8.55 5.54 -0.34
CA PHE A 40 8.22 4.21 0.16
C PHE A 40 9.39 3.22 0.05
N ALA A 41 10.62 3.73 -0.06
CA ALA A 41 11.84 2.92 -0.09
C ALA A 41 11.87 1.93 1.08
N GLY A 42 12.17 0.66 0.79
CA GLY A 42 12.21 -0.43 1.78
C GLY A 42 10.85 -0.93 2.29
N ARG A 43 9.74 -0.23 1.99
CA ARG A 43 8.38 -0.61 2.43
C ARG A 43 7.56 -1.23 1.30
N VAL A 44 7.56 -0.58 0.13
CA VAL A 44 6.76 -1.02 -1.02
C VAL A 44 7.69 -1.21 -2.23
N PRO A 45 7.80 -2.44 -2.78
CA PRO A 45 8.62 -2.67 -3.96
C PRO A 45 8.16 -1.84 -5.16
N GLY A 46 9.09 -1.32 -5.96
CA GLY A 46 8.76 -0.48 -7.13
C GLY A 46 7.85 -1.20 -8.15
N GLY A 47 7.98 -2.51 -8.28
CA GLY A 47 7.13 -3.35 -9.11
C GLY A 47 5.79 -3.74 -8.51
N ALA A 48 5.49 -3.35 -7.27
CA ALA A 48 4.18 -3.63 -6.66
C ALA A 48 3.09 -2.76 -7.29
N ASP A 49 1.87 -3.30 -7.28
CA ASP A 49 0.66 -2.60 -7.70
C ASP A 49 0.45 -1.33 -6.86
N LEU A 50 -0.12 -0.30 -7.47
CA LEU A 50 -0.43 0.97 -6.82
C LEU A 50 -1.31 0.81 -5.57
N VAL A 51 -2.20 -0.19 -5.52
CA VAL A 51 -3.01 -0.46 -4.32
C VAL A 51 -2.16 -0.80 -3.08
N CYS A 52 -0.97 -1.39 -3.27
CA CYS A 52 -0.10 -1.81 -2.17
C CYS A 52 0.36 -0.63 -1.29
N TYR A 53 0.41 0.58 -1.84
CA TYR A 53 0.75 1.78 -1.08
C TYR A 53 -0.30 2.10 -0.02
N TRP A 54 -1.59 1.84 -0.28
CA TRP A 54 -2.65 2.02 0.72
C TRP A 54 -2.56 0.97 1.82
N PHE A 55 -2.22 -0.28 1.48
CA PHE A 55 -2.03 -1.34 2.46
C PHE A 55 -0.85 -1.07 3.40
N ASP A 56 0.31 -0.60 2.89
CA ASP A 56 1.42 -0.20 3.76
C ASP A 56 1.05 0.99 4.66
N LYS A 57 0.35 2.00 4.12
CA LYS A 57 -0.08 3.14 4.91
C LYS A 57 -1.09 2.75 5.99
N ALA A 58 -2.06 1.90 5.67
CA ALA A 58 -3.02 1.39 6.64
C ALA A 58 -2.33 0.62 7.77
N ARG A 59 -1.36 -0.27 7.44
CA ARG A 59 -0.52 -0.96 8.43
C ARG A 59 0.19 0.03 9.36
N LYS A 60 0.87 1.02 8.78
CA LYS A 60 1.59 2.03 9.56
C LYS A 60 0.64 2.87 10.45
N ALA A 61 -0.55 3.20 9.95
CA ALA A 61 -1.56 3.90 10.73
C ALA A 61 -2.10 3.05 11.90
N ILE A 62 -2.22 1.73 11.72
CA ILE A 62 -2.58 0.80 12.80
C ILE A 62 -1.48 0.80 13.88
N GLU A 63 -0.22 0.80 13.47
CA GLU A 63 0.91 0.80 14.41
C GLU A 63 1.10 2.13 15.16
N THR A 64 0.86 3.26 14.49
CA THR A 64 1.37 4.56 14.96
C THR A 64 0.31 5.65 15.14
N ASN A 65 -0.88 5.50 14.55
CA ASN A 65 -1.90 6.56 14.50
C ASN A 65 -3.25 6.12 15.11
N GLY A 66 -3.27 5.02 15.87
CA GLY A 66 -4.46 4.54 16.56
C GLY A 66 -5.57 3.96 15.67
N LEU A 67 -5.27 3.66 14.40
CA LEU A 67 -6.23 3.00 13.52
C LEU A 67 -6.50 1.57 14.03
N GLY A 68 -7.75 1.21 14.29
CA GLY A 68 -8.09 -0.12 14.79
C GLY A 68 -8.07 -1.19 13.71
N ALA A 69 -8.61 -0.88 12.52
CA ALA A 69 -8.70 -1.82 11.41
C ALA A 69 -8.77 -1.13 10.05
N ALA A 70 -8.43 -1.88 9.00
CA ALA A 70 -8.59 -1.44 7.62
C ALA A 70 -9.14 -2.57 6.73
N GLY A 71 -10.09 -2.25 5.84
CA GLY A 71 -10.64 -3.13 4.82
C GLY A 71 -10.58 -2.47 3.45
N LEU A 72 -9.71 -2.94 2.57
CA LEU A 72 -9.48 -2.33 1.26
C LEU A 72 -9.74 -3.33 0.15
N VAL A 73 -10.52 -2.93 -0.86
CA VAL A 73 -10.70 -3.74 -2.08
C VAL A 73 -9.39 -3.78 -2.85
N SER A 74 -9.06 -4.95 -3.40
CA SER A 74 -7.87 -5.17 -4.21
C SER A 74 -8.14 -6.18 -5.32
N THR A 75 -7.24 -6.23 -6.31
CA THR A 75 -7.20 -7.31 -7.27
C THR A 75 -6.79 -8.63 -6.61
N GLN A 76 -7.23 -9.76 -7.18
CA GLN A 76 -6.82 -11.11 -6.76
C GLN A 76 -5.29 -11.31 -6.81
N SER A 77 -4.60 -10.61 -7.71
CA SER A 77 -3.15 -10.71 -7.90
C SER A 77 -2.33 -10.05 -6.79
N ILE A 78 -2.95 -9.39 -5.79
CA ILE A 78 -2.23 -8.82 -4.64
C ILE A 78 -1.45 -9.89 -3.84
N ARG A 79 -1.86 -11.16 -3.92
CA ARG A 79 -1.19 -12.28 -3.23
C ARG A 79 0.08 -12.77 -3.92
N SER A 80 0.40 -12.24 -5.09
CA SER A 80 1.47 -12.76 -5.97
C SER A 80 2.57 -11.73 -6.24
N GLY A 81 3.76 -12.22 -6.59
CA GLY A 81 4.88 -11.40 -7.05
C GLY A 81 5.35 -10.37 -6.02
N SER A 82 5.71 -9.19 -6.50
CA SER A 82 6.20 -8.05 -5.71
C SER A 82 5.20 -7.59 -4.64
N ASN A 83 3.90 -7.77 -4.86
CA ASN A 83 2.85 -7.37 -3.92
C ASN A 83 2.95 -8.13 -2.60
N ARG A 84 3.41 -9.39 -2.63
CA ARG A 84 3.47 -10.27 -1.47
C ARG A 84 4.36 -9.71 -0.35
N VAL A 85 5.41 -8.96 -0.69
CA VAL A 85 6.30 -8.32 0.31
C VAL A 85 5.52 -7.40 1.26
N VAL A 86 4.49 -6.71 0.75
CA VAL A 86 3.66 -5.81 1.55
C VAL A 86 2.73 -6.61 2.47
N LEU A 87 2.14 -7.70 1.97
CA LEU A 87 1.31 -8.59 2.79
C LEU A 87 2.12 -9.28 3.90
N GLU A 88 3.33 -9.76 3.61
CA GLU A 88 4.19 -10.35 4.64
C GLU A 88 4.63 -9.29 5.68
N SER A 89 4.80 -8.03 5.27
CA SER A 89 5.08 -6.93 6.20
C SER A 89 3.90 -6.65 7.12
N ILE A 90 2.66 -6.71 6.62
CA ILE A 90 1.45 -6.63 7.46
C ILE A 90 1.43 -7.77 8.47
N ARG A 91 1.73 -9.00 8.06
CA ARG A 91 1.70 -10.18 8.96
C ARG A 91 2.73 -10.15 10.09
N LYS A 92 3.79 -9.34 9.97
CA LYS A 92 4.81 -9.20 11.02
C LYS A 92 4.32 -8.38 12.21
N THR A 93 3.40 -7.45 11.98
CA THR A 93 2.98 -6.47 12.99
C THR A 93 1.47 -6.43 13.23
N SER A 94 0.70 -7.09 12.37
CA SER A 94 -0.76 -7.17 12.41
C SER A 94 -1.24 -8.48 11.78
N ARG A 95 -2.56 -8.63 11.66
CA ARG A 95 -3.21 -9.83 11.14
C ARG A 95 -4.04 -9.49 9.90
N ILE A 96 -3.89 -10.31 8.86
CA ILE A 96 -4.81 -10.34 7.71
C ILE A 96 -5.91 -11.34 8.04
N PHE A 97 -7.17 -10.89 8.02
CA PHE A 97 -8.33 -11.74 8.29
C PHE A 97 -8.85 -12.43 7.03
N ASP A 98 -8.81 -11.75 5.89
CA ASP A 98 -9.24 -12.27 4.59
C ASP A 98 -8.35 -11.67 3.47
N ALA A 99 -8.03 -12.49 2.46
CA ALA A 99 -7.21 -12.09 1.31
C ALA A 99 -7.43 -13.00 0.10
#